data_AF-A0A956TZ13-F1
#
_entry.id   AF-A0A956TZ13-F1
#
_cell.length_a   1.000
_cell.length_b   1.000
_cell.length_c   1.000
_cell.angle_alpha   90.00
_cell.angle_beta   90.00
_cell.angle_gamma   90.00
#
_symmetry.space_group_name_H-M   'P 1'
#
loop_
_entity.id
_entity.type
_entity.pdbx_description
1 polymer ?
#
loop_
_entity_poly.entity_id
_entity_poly.type
_entity_poly.pdbx_seq_one_letter_code
_entity_poly.pdbx_strand_id
1 'polypeptide(L)' 'AEQMEHHVCERLGVQFGETTADGKITLMEAECLASCGTAPVMLVDDKLEENLTRERVDKLLEELRKD' A
#
# COMPACT_ATOMS: atom_id res chain seq x y z
N ALA A 1 -7.40 -6.05 8.00
CA ALA A 1 -6.73 -4.93 7.33
C ALA A 1 -5.52 -4.49 8.15
N GLU A 2 -5.70 -4.28 9.46
CA GLU A 2 -4.64 -3.90 10.43
C GLU A 2 -3.28 -4.61 10.27
N GLN A 3 -3.24 -5.92 10.02
CA GLN A 3 -1.96 -6.63 9.82
C GLN A 3 -1.22 -6.26 8.51
N MET A 4 -1.96 -5.88 7.47
CA MET A 4 -1.39 -5.47 6.19
C MET A 4 -0.96 -4.01 6.23
N GLU A 5 -1.74 -3.16 6.87
CA GLU A 5 -1.41 -1.74 7.11
C GLU A 5 -0.08 -1.61 7.84
N HIS A 6 0.09 -2.35 8.94
CA HIS A 6 1.35 -2.35 9.69
C HIS A 6 2.53 -2.85 8.84
N HIS A 7 2.32 -3.91 8.04
CA HIS A 7 3.34 -4.42 7.11
C HIS A 7 3.80 -3.35 6.13
N VAL A 8 2.87 -2.59 5.52
CA VAL A 8 3.21 -1.53 4.57
C VAL A 8 3.99 -0.41 5.27
N CYS A 9 3.54 0.04 6.44
CA CYS A 9 4.23 1.05 7.23
C CYS A 9 5.68 0.63 7.56
N GLU A 10 5.90 -0.62 8.00
CA GLU A 10 7.24 -1.14 8.30
C GLU A 10 8.14 -1.21 7.05
N ARG A 11 7.59 -1.62 5.91
CA ARG A 11 8.35 -1.74 4.65
C ARG A 11 8.71 -0.38 4.05
N LEU A 12 7.83 0.61 4.22
CA LEU A 12 8.08 1.98 3.77
C LEU A 12 8.89 2.80 4.78
N GLY A 13 8.87 2.43 6.05
CA GLY A 13 9.50 3.20 7.12
C GLY A 13 8.77 4.51 7.42
N VAL A 14 7.46 4.56 7.15
CA VAL A 14 6.61 5.75 7.32
C VAL A 14 5.30 5.35 7.98
N GLN A 15 4.56 6.32 8.50
CA GLN A 15 3.18 6.17 8.96
C GLN A 15 2.18 6.69 7.92
N PHE A 16 0.90 6.49 8.19
CA PHE A 16 -0.15 7.10 7.37
C PHE A 16 -0.08 8.63 7.41
N GLY A 17 -0.27 9.24 6.24
CA GLY A 17 -0.14 10.67 6.02
C GLY A 17 1.29 11.14 5.72
N GLU A 18 2.27 10.24 5.72
CA GLU A 18 3.67 10.58 5.45
C GLU A 18 4.12 10.13 4.06
N THR A 19 5.16 10.81 3.57
CA THR A 19 5.84 10.49 2.30
C THR A 19 7.21 9.88 2.61
N THR A 20 7.61 8.87 1.84
CA THR A 20 8.93 8.26 1.93
C THR A 20 10.05 9.28 1.73
N ALA A 21 11.23 9.02 2.30
CA ALA A 21 12.36 9.97 2.27
C ALA A 21 12.87 10.30 0.85
N ASP A 22 12.63 9.41 -0.12
CA ASP A 22 12.92 9.62 -1.54
C ASP A 22 11.84 10.44 -2.28
N GLY A 23 10.74 10.78 -1.59
CA GLY A 23 9.63 11.57 -2.14
C GLY A 23 8.72 10.81 -3.09
N LYS A 24 8.91 9.49 -3.28
CA LYS A 24 8.21 8.72 -4.32
C LYS A 24 6.84 8.20 -3.90
N ILE A 25 6.69 7.80 -2.64
CA ILE A 25 5.49 7.13 -2.16
C ILE A 25 4.90 7.94 -1.00
N THR A 26 3.63 8.30 -1.10
CA THR A 26 2.86 8.84 0.02
C THR A 26 1.84 7.80 0.46
N LEU A 27 1.93 7.39 1.73
CA LEU A 27 1.01 6.41 2.29
C LEU A 27 -0.19 7.14 2.90
N MET A 28 -1.39 6.88 2.42
CA MET A 28 -2.63 7.49 2.93
C MET A 28 -3.60 6.43 3.42
N GLU A 29 -4.35 6.75 4.47
CA GLU A 29 -5.52 5.95 4.85
C GLU A 29 -6.59 6.11 3.78
N ALA A 30 -7.09 4.98 3.31
CA ALA A 30 -8.25 4.95 2.42
C ALA A 30 -9.45 4.43 3.21
N GLU A 31 -10.57 5.12 3.05
CA GLU A 31 -11.88 4.60 3.42
C GLU A 31 -12.26 3.40 2.52
N CYS A 32 -13.49 2.92 2.64
CA CYS A 32 -13.97 1.78 1.86
C CYS A 32 -13.76 1.95 0.34
N LEU A 33 -12.95 1.08 -0.25
CA LEU A 33 -12.70 0.99 -1.70
C LEU A 33 -13.73 0.11 -2.44
N ALA A 34 -14.87 -0.19 -1.80
CA ALA A 34 -15.96 -1.01 -2.34
C ALA A 34 -15.56 -2.40 -2.87
N SER A 35 -14.39 -2.92 -2.50
CA SER A 35 -13.91 -4.25 -2.91
C SER A 35 -13.73 -5.22 -1.74
N CYS A 36 -14.75 -5.29 -0.88
CA CYS A 36 -14.73 -6.16 0.30
C CYS A 36 -14.58 -7.66 -0.06
N GLY A 37 -15.03 -8.07 -1.25
CA GLY A 37 -14.95 -9.46 -1.71
C GLY A 37 -13.54 -9.93 -2.09
N THR A 38 -12.62 -9.00 -2.34
CA THR A 38 -11.24 -9.26 -2.75
C THR A 38 -10.23 -8.62 -1.80
N ALA A 39 -10.68 -8.18 -0.62
CA ALA A 39 -9.80 -7.65 0.41
C ALA A 39 -8.71 -8.68 0.81
N PRO A 40 -7.48 -8.24 1.14
CA PRO A 40 -7.02 -6.86 1.28
C PRO A 40 -6.81 -6.14 -0.05
N VAL A 41 -7.00 -4.83 -0.05
CA VAL A 41 -7.02 -3.97 -1.24
C VAL A 41 -6.26 -2.66 -0.99
N MET A 42 -5.56 -2.15 -2.01
CA MET A 42 -4.91 -0.83 -2.01
C MET A 42 -5.22 -0.10 -3.31
N LEU A 43 -5.23 1.24 -3.27
CA LEU A 43 -5.28 2.07 -4.46
C LEU A 43 -3.90 2.66 -4.70
N VAL A 44 -3.31 2.37 -5.86
CA VAL A 44 -1.97 2.83 -6.26
C VAL A 44 -2.08 3.49 -7.62
N ASP A 45 -1.77 4.79 -7.71
CA ASP A 45 -1.88 5.59 -8.95
C ASP A 45 -3.17 5.33 -9.73
N ASP A 46 -4.32 5.45 -9.04
CA ASP A 46 -5.68 5.20 -9.56
C ASP A 46 -5.99 3.74 -9.95
N LYS A 47 -5.10 2.80 -9.67
CA LYS A 47 -5.32 1.36 -9.89
C LYS A 47 -5.62 0.63 -8.60
N LEU A 48 -6.70 -0.15 -8.66
CA LEU A 48 -7.16 -1.00 -7.57
C LEU A 48 -6.36 -2.30 -7.56
N GLU A 49 -5.51 -2.47 -6.56
CA GLU A 49 -4.72 -3.67 -6.32
C GLU A 49 -5.42 -4.57 -5.31
N GLU A 50 -5.95 -5.69 -5.80
CA GLU A 50 -6.84 -6.57 -5.05
C GLU A 50 -6.18 -7.91 -4.70
N ASN A 51 -6.75 -8.65 -3.73
CA ASN A 51 -6.26 -9.94 -3.23
C ASN A 51 -4.79 -9.86 -2.78
N LEU A 52 -4.47 -8.79 -2.05
CA LEU A 52 -3.08 -8.51 -1.66
C LEU A 52 -2.59 -9.49 -0.60
N THR A 53 -1.43 -10.07 -0.88
CA THR A 53 -0.61 -10.82 0.07
C THR A 53 0.62 -10.01 0.43
N ARG A 54 1.31 -10.33 1.54
CA ARG A 54 2.54 -9.62 1.94
C ARG A 54 3.59 -9.63 0.81
N GLU A 55 3.78 -10.77 0.15
CA GLU A 55 4.71 -10.89 -0.98
C GLU A 55 4.31 -10.04 -2.18
N ARG A 56 3.01 -9.94 -2.49
CA ARG A 56 2.52 -9.09 -3.60
C ARG A 56 2.71 -7.62 -3.28
N VAL A 57 2.42 -7.22 -2.04
CA VAL A 57 2.66 -5.86 -1.55
C VAL A 57 4.15 -5.53 -1.62
N ASP A 58 5.03 -6.41 -1.17
CA ASP A 58 6.47 -6.17 -1.22
C ASP A 58 6.96 -5.94 -2.66
N LYS A 59 6.50 -6.76 -3.61
CA LYS A 59 6.81 -6.57 -5.03
C LYS A 59 6.27 -5.24 -5.57
N LEU A 60 5.02 -4.92 -5.25
CA LEU A 60 4.39 -3.66 -5.67
C LEU A 60 5.18 -2.44 -5.16
N LEU A 61 5.57 -2.45 -3.88
CA LEU A 61 6.39 -1.37 -3.30
C LEU A 61 7.78 -1.28 -3.94
N GLU A 62 8.40 -2.41 -4.31
CA GLU A 62 9.67 -2.42 -5.02
C GLU A 62 9.56 -1.88 -6.45
N GLU A 63 8.45 -2.14 -7.14
CA GLU A 63 8.18 -1.59 -8.48
C GLU A 63 7.97 -0.07 -8.41
N LEU A 64 7.18 0.43 -7.47
CA LEU A 64 6.94 1.86 -7.28
C LEU A 64 8.19 2.67 -6.94
N ARG A 65 9.18 2.05 -6.30
CA ARG A 65 10.47 2.72 -6.01
C ARG A 65 11.39 2.80 -7.22
N LYS A 66 11.19 1.95 -8.23
CA LYS A 66 12.07 1.87 -9.42
C LYS A 66 11.67 2.86 -10.51
N ASP A 67 10.39 3.19 -10.62
CA ASP A 67 9.89 4.31 -11.44
C ASP A 67 10.39 5.65 -10.87
#